data_AF-A0A2U3WXX8-F1
#
_entry.id   AF-A0A2U3WXX8-F1
#
_cell.length_a   1.000
_cell.length_b   1.000
_cell.length_c   1.000
_cell.angle_alpha   90.00
_cell.angle_beta   90.00
_cell.angle_gamma   90.00
#
_symmetry.space_group_name_H-M   'P 1'
#
loop_
_entity.id
_entity.type
_entity.pdbx_description
1 polymer ?
#
loop_
_entity_poly.entity_id
_entity_poly.type
_entity_poly.pdbx_seq_one_letter_code
_entity_poly.pdbx_strand_id
1 'polypeptide(L)'
;MAHNISSCSPILTPHLTRLYFLVLIGGLAGIISILFLLVNMNTRSVTTTAVVNLVVVHSVFLLTVPFRLTYLIKHTWTFGLRFCKFVSAMLHIHMYLTFLFYMVILVIRYLIFFKRKDKVEFYRKFHAVAASTGMWLLVIVIVVPVVASQYGTHQVYDEQHCFKFHKELDRVYVRVINYMIVTTVIATAMVLLVFQIFIIMSMVRKLRHSLLSHQEFWAQLKNLFFIGVILICFLPYHFFRIYYLYTVAHSHDCNDTVAFYNEIFLSVTAISCFDLLLFVLGGSRCKQKIIDLWNCLLCH
;
A
#
# COMPACT_ATOMS: atom_id res chain seq x y z
N MET A 1 18.11 -34.39 -30.40
CA MET A 1 17.40 -33.98 -29.18
C MET A 1 17.55 -32.48 -29.04
N ALA A 2 16.57 -31.73 -29.55
CA ALA A 2 16.53 -30.28 -29.41
C ALA A 2 15.84 -29.96 -28.08
N HIS A 3 16.58 -29.43 -27.11
CA HIS A 3 15.97 -28.85 -25.93
C HIS A 3 15.27 -27.55 -26.34
N ASN A 4 13.94 -27.57 -26.29
CA ASN A 4 13.06 -26.41 -26.40
C ASN A 4 13.49 -25.33 -25.40
N ILE A 5 14.12 -24.28 -25.90
CA ILE A 5 14.12 -22.99 -25.21
C ILE A 5 12.81 -22.33 -25.61
N SER A 6 11.77 -22.56 -24.82
CA SER A 6 10.54 -21.78 -24.88
C SER A 6 10.89 -20.34 -24.50
N SER A 7 11.23 -19.55 -25.51
CA SER A 7 11.40 -18.10 -25.42
C SER A 7 10.09 -17.49 -24.94
N CYS A 8 9.95 -17.30 -23.62
CA CYS A 8 8.85 -16.57 -23.02
C CYS A 8 9.00 -15.07 -23.31
N SER A 9 8.62 -14.67 -24.53
CA SER A 9 8.58 -13.28 -25.00
C SER A 9 7.24 -12.59 -24.63
N PRO A 10 7.00 -11.34 -25.04
CA PRO A 10 7.17 -10.08 -24.32
C PRO A 10 5.83 -9.48 -23.84
N ILE A 11 4.76 -10.28 -23.77
CA ILE A 11 3.37 -9.82 -23.58
C ILE A 11 3.09 -9.28 -22.16
N LEU A 12 3.87 -9.70 -21.15
CA LEU A 12 3.70 -9.25 -19.75
C LEU A 12 4.13 -7.79 -19.56
N THR A 13 5.19 -7.41 -20.26
CA THR A 13 5.86 -6.11 -20.17
C THR A 13 4.90 -4.94 -20.40
N PRO A 14 4.11 -4.87 -21.49
CA PRO A 14 3.29 -3.70 -21.77
C PRO A 14 2.21 -3.44 -20.71
N HIS A 15 1.62 -4.48 -20.11
CA HIS A 15 0.60 -4.31 -19.06
C HIS A 15 1.21 -3.77 -17.77
N LEU A 16 2.31 -4.38 -17.30
CA LEU A 16 3.02 -3.91 -16.12
C LEU A 16 3.60 -2.51 -16.34
N THR A 17 4.20 -2.25 -17.50
CA THR A 17 4.74 -0.93 -17.86
C THR A 17 3.66 0.13 -17.81
N ARG A 18 2.49 -0.09 -18.44
CA ARG A 18 1.35 0.84 -18.36
C ARG A 18 0.87 1.07 -16.92
N LEU A 19 0.77 0.00 -16.13
CA LEU A 19 0.37 0.09 -14.72
C LEU A 19 1.36 0.94 -13.92
N TYR A 20 2.67 0.70 -14.05
CA TYR A 20 3.69 1.45 -13.31
C TYR A 20 3.77 2.92 -13.77
N PHE A 21 3.55 3.21 -15.05
CA PHE A 21 3.40 4.60 -15.51
C PHE A 21 2.19 5.29 -14.88
N LEU A 22 1.04 4.61 -14.86
CA LEU A 22 -0.18 5.11 -14.25
C LEU A 22 0.02 5.37 -12.74
N VAL A 23 0.63 4.42 -12.03
CA VAL A 23 1.01 4.54 -10.62
C VAL A 23 1.95 5.72 -10.39
N LEU A 24 2.94 5.90 -11.27
CA LEU A 24 3.89 7.00 -11.14
C LEU A 24 3.19 8.36 -11.27
N ILE A 25 2.40 8.55 -12.33
CA ILE A 25 1.71 9.81 -12.60
C ILE A 25 0.66 10.08 -11.51
N GLY A 26 -0.20 9.10 -11.21
CA GLY A 26 -1.27 9.26 -10.23
C GLY A 26 -0.76 9.41 -8.80
N GLY A 27 0.27 8.65 -8.43
CA GLY A 27 0.91 8.75 -7.13
C GLY A 27 1.59 10.11 -6.92
N LEU A 28 2.34 10.61 -7.91
CA LEU A 28 2.94 11.94 -7.84
C LEU A 28 1.88 13.04 -7.76
N ALA A 29 0.82 12.95 -8.58
CA ALA A 29 -0.30 13.88 -8.50
C ALA A 29 -0.98 13.86 -7.12
N GLY A 30 -1.17 12.67 -6.52
CA GLY A 30 -1.73 12.51 -5.18
C GLY A 30 -0.85 13.14 -4.09
N ILE A 31 0.46 12.91 -4.14
CA ILE A 31 1.43 13.48 -3.21
C ILE A 31 1.44 15.01 -3.31
N ILE A 32 1.52 15.57 -4.51
CA ILE A 32 1.52 17.03 -4.71
C ILE A 32 0.21 17.63 -4.17
N SER A 33 -0.93 17.02 -4.51
CA SER A 33 -2.25 17.48 -4.09
C SER A 33 -2.41 17.49 -2.56
N ILE A 34 -1.99 16.42 -1.89
CA ILE A 34 -2.10 16.34 -0.43
C ILE A 34 -1.10 17.26 0.27
N LEU A 35 0.12 17.42 -0.25
CA LEU A 35 1.10 18.36 0.30
C LEU A 35 0.58 19.80 0.24
N PHE A 36 -0.01 20.21 -0.89
CA PHE A 36 -0.66 21.51 -1.02
C PHE A 36 -1.77 21.71 0.02
N LEU A 37 -2.59 20.69 0.27
CA LEU A 37 -3.60 20.75 1.34
C LEU A 37 -2.98 20.84 2.74
N LEU A 38 -1.93 20.06 3.01
CA LEU A 38 -1.27 20.01 4.32
C LEU A 38 -0.60 21.34 4.67
N VAL A 39 0.05 22.01 3.70
CA VAL A 39 0.62 23.35 3.87
C VAL A 39 -0.46 24.37 4.24
N ASN A 40 -1.63 24.25 3.62
CA ASN A 40 -2.78 25.13 3.87
C ASN A 40 -3.59 24.75 5.13
N MET A 41 -3.24 23.69 5.84
CA MET A 41 -3.92 23.23 7.05
C MET A 41 -3.09 23.55 8.29
N ASN A 42 -3.52 24.56 9.07
CA ASN A 42 -2.83 24.97 10.30
C ASN A 42 -3.05 24.02 11.51
N THR A 43 -3.54 22.80 11.30
CA THR A 43 -3.92 21.88 12.40
C THR A 43 -3.20 20.54 12.30
N ARG A 44 -2.41 20.22 13.34
CA ARG A 44 -1.73 18.93 13.48
C ARG A 44 -2.55 17.96 14.31
N SER A 45 -3.38 17.15 13.64
CA SER A 45 -4.13 16.05 14.25
C SER A 45 -3.40 14.72 14.09
N VAL A 46 -3.80 13.71 14.87
CA VAL A 46 -3.28 12.34 14.74
C VAL A 46 -3.54 11.75 13.33
N THR A 47 -4.68 12.07 12.72
CA THR A 47 -4.94 11.71 11.32
C THR A 47 -3.99 12.43 10.37
N THR A 48 -3.71 13.72 10.60
CA THR A 48 -2.75 14.49 9.79
C THR A 48 -1.35 13.85 9.86
N THR A 49 -0.90 13.42 11.04
CA THR A 49 0.38 12.70 11.21
C THR A 49 0.41 11.38 10.45
N ALA A 50 -0.67 10.59 10.49
CA ALA A 50 -0.73 9.33 9.73
C ALA A 50 -0.74 9.57 8.21
N VAL A 51 -1.42 10.62 7.72
CA VAL A 51 -1.39 11.01 6.31
C VAL A 51 0.00 11.44 5.88
N VAL A 52 0.74 12.19 6.71
CA VAL A 52 2.14 12.54 6.42
C VAL A 52 3.02 11.29 6.29
N ASN A 53 2.81 10.28 7.15
CA ASN A 53 3.52 9.02 7.02
C ASN A 53 3.20 8.27 5.73
N LEU A 54 1.93 8.24 5.33
CA LEU A 54 1.52 7.68 4.03
C LEU A 54 2.24 8.41 2.89
N VAL A 55 2.31 9.74 2.90
CA VAL A 55 3.06 10.53 1.90
C VAL A 55 4.52 10.06 1.81
N VAL A 56 5.19 9.84 2.95
CA VAL A 56 6.58 9.35 2.96
C VAL A 56 6.67 7.94 2.35
N VAL A 57 5.78 7.02 2.75
CA VAL A 57 5.73 5.64 2.22
C VAL A 57 5.52 5.64 0.70
N HIS A 58 4.54 6.40 0.20
CA HIS A 58 4.29 6.52 -1.23
C HIS A 58 5.47 7.17 -1.96
N SER A 59 6.09 8.21 -1.39
CA SER A 59 7.25 8.88 -2.00
C SER A 59 8.42 7.91 -2.17
N VAL A 60 8.79 7.18 -1.11
CA VAL A 60 9.90 6.21 -1.16
C VAL A 60 9.60 5.12 -2.19
N PHE A 61 8.37 4.61 -2.24
CA PHE A 61 7.98 3.63 -3.24
C PHE A 61 8.07 4.19 -4.67
N LEU A 62 7.49 5.37 -4.93
CA LEU A 62 7.48 5.99 -6.25
C LEU A 62 8.89 6.32 -6.76
N LEU A 63 9.85 6.61 -5.87
CA LEU A 63 11.26 6.78 -6.25
C LEU A 63 11.87 5.49 -6.83
N THR A 64 11.37 4.31 -6.44
CA THR A 64 11.86 3.03 -6.98
C THR A 64 11.21 2.62 -8.31
N VAL A 65 10.03 3.18 -8.62
CA VAL A 65 9.23 2.82 -9.82
C VAL A 65 9.97 3.09 -11.15
N PRO A 66 10.69 4.21 -11.36
CA PRO A 66 11.44 4.46 -12.59
C PRO A 66 12.49 3.39 -12.91
N PHE A 67 13.13 2.81 -11.89
CA PHE A 67 14.11 1.74 -12.07
C PHE A 67 13.45 0.44 -12.52
N ARG A 68 12.28 0.12 -11.94
CA ARG A 68 11.47 -1.01 -12.39
C ARG A 68 10.94 -0.80 -13.81
N LEU A 69 10.50 0.40 -14.16
CA LEU A 69 10.12 0.77 -15.54
C LEU A 69 11.28 0.61 -16.53
N THR A 70 12.49 1.04 -16.15
CA THR A 70 13.69 0.88 -16.98
C THR A 70 13.95 -0.59 -17.27
N TYR A 71 13.85 -1.46 -16.25
CA TYR A 71 13.98 -2.91 -16.43
C TYR A 71 12.90 -3.48 -17.34
N LEU A 72 11.64 -3.08 -17.15
CA LEU A 72 10.55 -3.54 -18.01
C LEU A 72 10.79 -3.14 -19.47
N ILE A 73 11.26 -1.91 -19.74
CA ILE A 73 11.49 -1.44 -21.11
C ILE A 73 12.75 -2.06 -21.74
N LYS A 74 13.85 -2.15 -20.99
CA LYS A 74 15.16 -2.60 -21.51
C LYS A 74 15.40 -4.10 -21.35
N HIS A 75 14.52 -4.81 -20.65
CA HIS A 75 14.62 -6.23 -20.31
C HIS A 75 15.92 -6.65 -19.59
N THR A 76 16.70 -5.67 -19.12
CA THR A 76 18.02 -5.89 -18.53
C THR A 76 18.20 -4.98 -17.32
N TRP A 77 18.79 -5.52 -16.25
CA TRP A 77 19.08 -4.78 -15.02
C TRP A 77 20.55 -4.36 -14.98
N THR A 78 20.81 -3.06 -14.80
CA THR A 78 22.18 -2.48 -14.83
C THR A 78 22.58 -1.78 -13.54
N PHE A 79 21.74 -1.81 -12.50
CA PHE A 79 21.96 -1.04 -11.26
C PHE A 79 22.55 -1.89 -10.12
N GLY A 80 23.02 -3.10 -10.44
CA GLY A 80 23.61 -4.05 -9.50
C GLY A 80 22.59 -4.82 -8.65
N LEU A 81 23.03 -5.98 -8.16
CA LEU A 81 22.16 -6.96 -7.49
C LEU A 81 21.55 -6.45 -6.17
N ARG A 82 22.31 -5.69 -5.37
CA ARG A 82 21.81 -5.13 -4.09
C ARG A 82 20.61 -4.21 -4.30
N PHE A 83 20.67 -3.36 -5.33
CA PHE A 83 19.58 -2.45 -5.64
C PHE A 83 18.40 -3.18 -6.28
N CYS A 84 18.64 -4.22 -7.10
CA CYS A 84 17.58 -5.09 -7.62
C CYS A 84 16.74 -5.70 -6.47
N LYS A 85 17.42 -6.25 -5.45
CA LYS A 85 16.77 -6.81 -4.26
C LYS A 85 15.92 -5.77 -3.53
N PHE A 86 16.47 -4.57 -3.33
CA PHE A 86 15.75 -3.47 -2.69
C PHE A 86 14.49 -3.06 -3.48
N VAL A 87 14.61 -2.81 -4.78
CA VAL A 87 13.47 -2.41 -5.64
C VAL A 87 12.43 -3.52 -5.72
N SER A 88 12.84 -4.79 -5.72
CA SER A 88 11.93 -5.95 -5.68
C SER A 88 11.16 -6.05 -4.36
N ALA A 89 11.87 -5.89 -3.23
CA ALA A 89 11.25 -5.89 -1.91
C ALA A 89 10.31 -4.69 -1.70
N MET A 90 10.60 -3.56 -2.32
CA MET A 90 9.90 -2.29 -2.07
C MET A 90 8.38 -2.37 -2.29
N LEU A 91 7.87 -3.18 -3.22
CA LEU A 91 6.42 -3.38 -3.38
C LEU A 91 5.76 -4.01 -2.15
N HIS A 92 6.39 -5.04 -1.59
CA HIS A 92 5.90 -5.70 -0.39
C HIS A 92 5.99 -4.75 0.80
N ILE A 93 7.12 -4.04 0.93
CA ILE A 93 7.33 -3.03 1.97
C ILE A 93 6.26 -1.95 1.90
N HIS A 94 6.03 -1.42 0.70
CA HIS A 94 5.01 -0.41 0.42
C HIS A 94 3.62 -0.89 0.83
N MET A 95 3.20 -2.06 0.33
CA MET A 95 1.90 -2.65 0.65
C MET A 95 1.70 -2.83 2.16
N TYR A 96 2.66 -3.42 2.87
CA TYR A 96 2.53 -3.67 4.31
C TYR A 96 2.58 -2.40 5.15
N LEU A 97 3.44 -1.43 4.79
CA LEU A 97 3.47 -0.13 5.46
C LEU A 97 2.17 0.65 5.26
N THR A 98 1.67 0.72 4.03
CA THR A 98 0.40 1.39 3.72
C THR A 98 -0.75 0.72 4.47
N PHE A 99 -0.82 -0.62 4.49
CA PHE A 99 -1.80 -1.35 5.29
C PHE A 99 -1.71 -0.98 6.78
N LEU A 100 -0.51 -1.00 7.36
CA LEU A 100 -0.30 -0.68 8.77
C LEU A 100 -0.71 0.77 9.11
N PHE A 101 -0.42 1.74 8.24
CA PHE A 101 -0.88 3.11 8.45
C PHE A 101 -2.39 3.25 8.32
N TYR A 102 -3.04 2.56 7.39
CA TYR A 102 -4.51 2.52 7.32
C TYR A 102 -5.12 1.90 8.58
N MET A 103 -4.55 0.80 9.08
CA MET A 103 -4.96 0.19 10.35
C MET A 103 -4.93 1.21 11.49
N VAL A 104 -3.80 1.91 11.64
CA VAL A 104 -3.61 2.93 12.68
C VAL A 104 -4.64 4.05 12.53
N ILE A 105 -4.90 4.53 11.31
CA ILE A 105 -5.92 5.56 11.05
C ILE A 105 -7.30 5.07 11.50
N LEU A 106 -7.70 3.87 11.08
CA LEU A 106 -9.02 3.31 11.36
C LEU A 106 -9.22 3.03 12.86
N VAL A 107 -8.25 2.41 13.51
CA VAL A 107 -8.28 2.14 14.96
C VAL A 107 -8.42 3.44 15.74
N ILE A 108 -7.65 4.47 15.40
CA ILE A 108 -7.73 5.77 16.08
C ILE A 108 -9.09 6.41 15.85
N ARG A 109 -9.66 6.30 14.65
CA ARG A 109 -11.01 6.78 14.35
C ARG A 109 -12.08 6.05 15.15
N TYR A 110 -11.95 4.73 15.32
CA TYR A 110 -12.85 3.93 16.15
C TYR A 110 -12.76 4.31 17.62
N LEU A 111 -11.54 4.47 18.14
CA LEU A 111 -11.34 4.92 19.52
C LEU A 111 -11.95 6.31 19.74
N ILE A 112 -11.80 7.24 18.80
CA ILE A 112 -12.43 8.57 18.89
C ILE A 112 -13.95 8.48 18.88
N PHE A 113 -14.52 7.60 18.05
CA PHE A 113 -15.96 7.39 17.96
C PHE A 113 -16.53 6.82 19.28
N PHE A 114 -15.89 5.81 19.88
CA PHE A 114 -16.38 5.19 21.11
C PHE A 114 -16.06 5.99 22.38
N LYS A 115 -14.91 6.68 22.47
CA LYS A 115 -14.46 7.40 23.68
C LYS A 115 -14.88 8.87 23.73
N ARG A 116 -16.08 9.21 23.23
CA ARG A 116 -16.74 10.54 23.25
C ARG A 116 -15.85 11.65 23.87
N LYS A 117 -15.02 12.26 23.00
CA LYS A 117 -14.07 13.37 23.25
C LYS A 117 -13.97 13.91 24.69
N ASP A 118 -13.16 13.30 25.54
CA ASP A 118 -12.75 13.98 26.79
C ASP A 118 -11.24 13.89 27.03
N LYS A 119 -10.59 15.06 26.87
CA LYS A 119 -9.34 15.52 27.52
C LYS A 119 -7.96 14.93 27.15
N VAL A 120 -7.78 14.14 26.07
CA VAL A 120 -6.46 13.50 25.79
C VAL A 120 -5.82 13.88 24.44
N GLU A 121 -6.24 14.96 23.77
CA GLU A 121 -5.78 15.31 22.41
C GLU A 121 -4.25 15.51 22.31
N PHE A 122 -3.63 16.13 23.32
CA PHE A 122 -2.19 16.43 23.35
C PHE A 122 -1.33 15.17 23.52
N TYR A 123 -1.63 14.35 24.53
CA TYR A 123 -0.92 13.08 24.77
C TYR A 123 -1.07 12.14 23.57
N ARG A 124 -2.26 12.08 22.95
CA ARG A 124 -2.52 11.22 21.79
C ARG A 124 -1.68 11.60 20.56
N LYS A 125 -1.35 12.88 20.39
CA LYS A 125 -0.44 13.36 19.33
C LYS A 125 1.00 12.94 19.58
N PHE A 126 1.51 13.09 20.80
CA PHE A 126 2.87 12.70 21.13
C PHE A 126 3.06 11.18 21.01
N HIS A 127 2.09 10.39 21.50
CA HIS A 127 2.08 8.94 21.31
C HIS A 127 2.02 8.54 19.83
N ALA A 128 1.25 9.24 18.99
CA ALA A 128 1.18 8.94 17.56
C ALA A 128 2.51 9.22 16.83
N VAL A 129 3.19 10.33 17.16
CA VAL A 129 4.51 10.65 16.60
C VAL A 129 5.55 9.64 17.10
N ALA A 130 5.58 9.35 18.40
CA ALA A 130 6.52 8.38 18.97
C ALA A 130 6.31 6.96 18.40
N ALA A 131 5.06 6.49 18.29
CA ALA A 131 4.72 5.20 17.68
C ALA A 131 5.11 5.16 16.20
N SER A 132 4.90 6.27 15.47
CA SER A 132 5.32 6.40 14.09
C SER A 132 6.85 6.34 13.94
N THR A 133 7.60 7.07 14.78
CA THR A 133 9.07 7.02 14.79
C THR A 133 9.56 5.61 15.13
N GLY A 134 8.96 4.95 16.13
CA GLY A 134 9.28 3.57 16.50
C GLY A 134 9.03 2.59 15.35
N MET A 135 7.90 2.73 14.64
CA MET A 135 7.58 1.90 13.47
C MET A 135 8.60 2.08 12.34
N TRP A 136 9.02 3.31 12.04
CA TRP A 136 10.05 3.58 11.04
C TRP A 136 11.40 2.99 11.43
N LEU A 137 11.81 3.14 12.69
CA LEU A 137 13.03 2.51 13.20
C LEU A 137 12.96 0.99 13.08
N LEU A 138 11.82 0.39 13.43
CA LEU A 138 11.61 -1.06 13.31
C LEU A 138 11.72 -1.52 11.85
N VAL A 139 11.12 -0.78 10.92
CA VAL A 139 11.20 -1.07 9.48
C VAL A 139 12.63 -0.98 9.00
N ILE A 140 13.36 0.07 9.37
CA ILE A 140 14.77 0.24 8.99
C ILE A 140 15.63 -0.88 9.58
N VAL A 141 15.43 -1.24 10.85
CA VAL A 141 16.27 -2.23 11.55
C VAL A 141 15.95 -3.67 11.16
N ILE A 142 14.71 -3.98 10.79
CA ILE A 142 14.31 -5.35 10.43
C ILE A 142 14.32 -5.55 8.92
N VAL A 143 13.62 -4.69 8.18
CA VAL A 143 13.39 -4.91 6.75
C VAL A 143 14.68 -4.71 5.96
N VAL A 144 15.46 -3.65 6.23
CA VAL A 144 16.68 -3.37 5.46
C VAL A 144 17.71 -4.51 5.65
N PRO A 145 18.03 -4.97 6.88
CA PRO A 145 18.96 -6.08 7.05
C PRO A 145 18.44 -7.40 6.49
N VAL A 146 17.14 -7.71 6.62
CA VAL A 146 16.57 -8.94 6.04
C VAL A 146 16.66 -8.92 4.51
N VAL A 147 16.33 -7.79 3.87
CA VAL A 147 16.47 -7.64 2.41
C VAL A 147 17.94 -7.69 1.99
N ALA A 148 18.85 -7.10 2.75
CA ALA A 148 20.28 -7.08 2.43
C ALA A 148 20.95 -8.44 2.62
N SER A 149 20.58 -9.20 3.65
CA SER A 149 21.29 -10.42 4.07
C SER A 149 20.63 -11.72 3.62
N GLN A 150 19.32 -11.75 3.36
CA GLN A 150 18.59 -12.99 3.08
C GLN A 150 17.95 -13.00 1.70
N TYR A 151 17.39 -11.88 1.25
CA TYR A 151 16.61 -11.85 0.01
C TYR A 151 17.52 -12.07 -1.23
N GLY A 152 17.28 -13.13 -2.00
CA GLY A 152 18.00 -13.43 -3.25
C GLY A 152 19.48 -13.73 -3.04
N THR A 153 19.86 -14.30 -1.89
CA THR A 153 21.25 -14.68 -1.56
C THR A 153 21.49 -16.19 -1.66
N HIS A 154 20.42 -16.99 -1.73
CA HIS A 154 20.52 -18.45 -1.59
C HIS A 154 20.77 -19.18 -2.92
N GLN A 155 20.80 -18.46 -4.06
CA GLN A 155 21.21 -18.98 -5.36
C GLN A 155 22.04 -17.96 -6.14
N VAL A 156 22.78 -18.45 -7.14
CA VAL A 156 23.42 -17.60 -8.15
C VAL A 156 22.32 -17.08 -9.08
N TYR A 157 21.96 -15.82 -8.90
CA TYR A 157 21.05 -15.12 -9.78
C TYR A 157 21.86 -14.38 -10.84
N ASP A 158 21.39 -14.42 -12.09
CA ASP A 158 21.94 -13.59 -13.16
C ASP A 158 21.73 -12.11 -12.83
N GLU A 159 22.82 -11.35 -12.81
CA GLU A 159 22.79 -9.91 -12.52
C GLU A 159 21.97 -9.12 -13.54
N GLN A 160 21.77 -9.66 -14.75
CA GLN A 160 21.01 -9.02 -15.82
C GLN A 160 19.50 -9.24 -15.68
N HIS A 161 19.05 -10.29 -14.98
CA HIS A 161 17.62 -10.64 -14.85
C HIS A 161 17.12 -10.48 -13.41
N CYS A 162 16.57 -9.30 -13.11
CA CYS A 162 16.01 -8.96 -11.80
C CYS A 162 14.57 -9.50 -11.60
N PHE A 163 14.09 -9.51 -10.34
CA PHE A 163 12.72 -9.88 -9.92
C PHE A 163 12.33 -11.37 -10.02
N LYS A 164 13.31 -12.29 -10.16
CA LYS A 164 13.07 -13.74 -10.17
C LYS A 164 13.46 -14.41 -8.84
N PHE A 165 12.86 -13.99 -7.72
CA PHE A 165 13.21 -14.47 -6.37
C PHE A 165 12.32 -15.60 -5.82
N HIS A 166 11.51 -16.21 -6.68
CA HIS A 166 10.51 -17.22 -6.31
C HIS A 166 11.08 -18.47 -5.61
N LYS A 167 12.34 -18.83 -5.90
CA LYS A 167 13.00 -20.01 -5.32
C LYS A 167 13.26 -19.92 -3.82
N GLU A 168 13.23 -18.71 -3.25
CA GLU A 168 13.32 -18.50 -1.80
C GLU A 168 12.09 -19.08 -1.06
N LEU A 169 10.95 -19.24 -1.76
CA LEU A 169 9.72 -19.82 -1.20
C LEU A 169 9.74 -21.35 -1.14
N ASP A 170 10.79 -22.02 -1.61
CA ASP A 170 10.92 -23.48 -1.45
C ASP A 170 11.20 -23.87 0.02
N ARG A 171 11.74 -22.94 0.80
CA ARG A 171 12.01 -23.17 2.22
C ARG A 171 10.71 -23.18 3.03
N VAL A 172 10.53 -24.23 3.83
CA VAL A 172 9.35 -24.42 4.71
C VAL A 172 9.13 -23.21 5.63
N TYR A 173 10.18 -22.72 6.30
CA TYR A 173 10.03 -21.59 7.22
C TYR A 173 9.59 -20.30 6.52
N VAL A 174 10.07 -20.03 5.29
CA VAL A 174 9.66 -18.87 4.49
C VAL A 174 8.19 -18.97 4.11
N ARG A 175 7.73 -20.18 3.71
CA ARG A 175 6.30 -20.43 3.43
C ARG A 175 5.44 -20.22 4.65
N VAL A 176 5.83 -20.76 5.80
CA VAL A 176 5.08 -20.61 7.07
C VAL A 176 4.95 -19.12 7.43
N ILE A 177 6.03 -18.35 7.37
CA ILE A 177 6.00 -16.91 7.63
C ILE A 177 5.07 -16.19 6.64
N ASN A 178 5.14 -16.52 5.34
CA ASN A 178 4.25 -15.93 4.35
C ASN A 178 2.77 -16.26 4.64
N TYR A 179 2.44 -17.51 4.96
CA TYR A 179 1.08 -17.90 5.34
C TYR A 179 0.57 -17.16 6.59
N MET A 180 1.42 -17.01 7.61
CA MET A 180 1.09 -16.26 8.83
C MET A 180 0.79 -14.80 8.52
N ILE A 181 1.64 -14.14 7.72
CA ILE A 181 1.44 -12.75 7.30
C ILE A 181 0.14 -12.62 6.51
N VAL A 182 -0.07 -13.47 5.51
CA VAL A 182 -1.24 -13.42 4.63
C VAL A 182 -2.54 -13.61 5.42
N THR A 183 -2.57 -14.61 6.28
CA THR A 183 -3.73 -14.90 7.14
C THR A 183 -4.00 -13.73 8.07
N THR A 184 -2.96 -13.15 8.67
CA THR A 184 -3.09 -11.99 9.56
C THR A 184 -3.67 -10.78 8.83
N VAL A 185 -3.20 -10.47 7.62
CA VAL A 185 -3.71 -9.33 6.84
C VAL A 185 -5.18 -9.52 6.47
N ILE A 186 -5.55 -10.71 5.98
CA ILE A 186 -6.94 -11.02 5.62
C ILE A 186 -7.84 -10.93 6.86
N ALA A 187 -7.48 -11.62 7.95
CA ALA A 187 -8.26 -11.60 9.19
C ALA A 187 -8.46 -10.18 9.71
N THR A 188 -7.39 -9.38 9.71
CA THR A 188 -7.42 -8.00 10.18
C THR A 188 -8.30 -7.12 9.30
N ALA A 189 -8.23 -7.25 7.97
CA ALA A 189 -9.09 -6.50 7.05
C ALA A 189 -10.57 -6.85 7.23
N MET A 190 -10.89 -8.13 7.45
CA MET A 190 -12.25 -8.58 7.73
C MET A 190 -12.77 -8.03 9.06
N VAL A 191 -11.94 -8.05 10.11
CA VAL A 191 -12.28 -7.45 11.41
C VAL A 191 -12.60 -5.96 11.24
N LEU A 192 -11.73 -5.18 10.58
CA LEU A 192 -12.01 -3.76 10.33
C LEU A 192 -13.31 -3.53 9.58
N LEU A 193 -13.60 -4.32 8.54
CA LEU A 193 -14.82 -4.21 7.77
C LEU A 193 -16.06 -4.48 8.62
N VAL A 194 -16.04 -5.56 9.40
CA VAL A 194 -17.16 -5.91 10.31
C VAL A 194 -17.38 -4.82 11.35
N PHE A 195 -16.31 -4.31 11.98
CA PHE A 195 -16.40 -3.20 12.92
C PHE A 195 -16.95 -1.92 12.26
N GLN A 196 -16.52 -1.60 11.04
CA GLN A 196 -17.03 -0.45 10.30
C GLN A 196 -18.53 -0.58 10.00
N ILE A 197 -18.97 -1.75 9.52
CA ILE A 197 -20.37 -2.03 9.23
C ILE A 197 -21.19 -1.92 10.52
N PHE A 198 -20.72 -2.50 11.63
CA PHE A 198 -21.37 -2.39 12.93
C PHE A 198 -21.54 -0.94 13.38
N ILE A 199 -20.50 -0.11 13.25
CA ILE A 199 -20.55 1.32 13.58
C ILE A 199 -21.57 2.05 12.71
N ILE A 200 -21.56 1.82 11.39
CA ILE A 200 -22.52 2.43 10.46
C ILE A 200 -23.95 2.01 10.80
N MET A 201 -24.18 0.72 11.04
CA MET A 201 -25.51 0.20 11.40
C MET A 201 -26.01 0.76 12.74
N SER A 202 -25.14 0.83 13.75
CA SER A 202 -25.46 1.46 15.03
C SER A 202 -25.78 2.95 14.87
N MET A 203 -25.04 3.64 14.00
CA MET A 203 -25.27 5.06 13.69
C MET A 203 -26.62 5.23 13.00
N VAL A 204 -26.90 4.51 11.91
CA VAL A 204 -28.18 4.55 11.16
C VAL A 204 -29.37 4.26 12.07
N ARG A 205 -29.27 3.29 12.99
CA ARG A 205 -30.33 3.00 13.97
C ARG A 205 -30.57 4.15 14.96
N LYS A 206 -29.54 4.92 15.31
CA LYS A 206 -29.64 6.09 16.19
C LYS A 206 -29.94 7.39 15.43
N LEU A 207 -29.86 7.39 14.10
CA LEU A 207 -29.88 8.55 13.20
C LEU A 207 -31.26 9.16 12.94
N ARG A 208 -32.19 9.04 13.89
CA ARG A 208 -33.49 9.70 13.78
C ARG A 208 -33.44 11.17 14.22
N HIS A 209 -32.32 11.64 14.80
CA HIS A 209 -32.20 12.99 15.34
C HIS A 209 -30.79 13.60 15.09
N SER A 210 -30.73 14.84 14.61
CA SER A 210 -29.60 15.81 14.67
C SER A 210 -28.59 15.91 13.49
N LEU A 211 -28.25 17.16 13.15
CA LEU A 211 -27.16 17.63 12.25
C LEU A 211 -25.76 17.07 12.59
N LEU A 212 -25.49 16.69 13.86
CA LEU A 212 -24.22 16.03 14.23
C LEU A 212 -24.01 14.71 13.49
N SER A 213 -25.11 14.03 13.15
CA SER A 213 -25.15 12.85 12.29
C SER A 213 -24.38 13.05 10.99
N HIS A 214 -24.58 14.19 10.30
CA HIS A 214 -24.00 14.42 8.99
C HIS A 214 -22.47 14.46 9.07
N GLN A 215 -21.89 15.18 10.03
CA GLN A 215 -20.43 15.26 10.16
C GLN A 215 -19.80 13.91 10.54
N GLU A 216 -20.44 13.14 11.42
CA GLU A 216 -20.00 11.80 11.79
C GLU A 216 -20.15 10.81 10.63
N PHE A 217 -21.23 10.89 9.86
CA PHE A 217 -21.47 10.09 8.65
C PHE A 217 -20.37 10.31 7.61
N TRP A 218 -20.02 11.56 7.32
CA TRP A 218 -18.92 11.89 6.40
C TRP A 218 -17.56 11.38 6.92
N ALA A 219 -17.36 11.31 8.24
CA ALA A 219 -16.17 10.70 8.82
C ALA A 219 -16.16 9.17 8.63
N GLN A 220 -17.31 8.50 8.78
CA GLN A 220 -17.43 7.06 8.53
C GLN A 220 -17.25 6.71 7.05
N LEU A 221 -17.72 7.55 6.13
CA LEU A 221 -17.51 7.36 4.69
C LEU A 221 -16.01 7.40 4.33
N LYS A 222 -15.23 8.27 4.98
CA LYS A 222 -13.77 8.32 4.82
C LYS A 222 -13.08 7.07 5.38
N ASN A 223 -13.57 6.50 6.47
CA ASN A 223 -13.06 5.22 6.97
C ASN A 223 -13.36 4.09 5.98
N LEU A 224 -14.58 4.05 5.42
CA LEU A 224 -14.95 3.09 4.39
C LEU A 224 -14.09 3.22 3.13
N PHE A 225 -13.69 4.44 2.75
CA PHE A 225 -12.76 4.65 1.65
C PHE A 225 -11.42 3.90 1.86
N PHE A 226 -10.75 4.06 3.01
CA PHE A 226 -9.50 3.34 3.28
C PHE A 226 -9.69 1.83 3.33
N ILE A 227 -10.80 1.35 3.91
CA ILE A 227 -11.15 -0.08 3.88
C ILE A 227 -11.35 -0.55 2.45
N GLY A 228 -12.04 0.22 1.61
CA GLY A 228 -12.22 -0.07 0.19
C GLY A 228 -10.89 -0.21 -0.55
N VAL A 229 -9.92 0.66 -0.27
CA VAL A 229 -8.56 0.54 -0.84
C VAL A 229 -7.91 -0.78 -0.40
N ILE A 230 -8.01 -1.18 0.88
CA ILE A 230 -7.49 -2.47 1.36
C ILE A 230 -8.14 -3.64 0.62
N LEU A 231 -9.48 -3.64 0.53
CA LEU A 231 -10.25 -4.72 -0.10
C LEU A 231 -9.98 -4.85 -1.60
N ILE A 232 -9.82 -3.73 -2.30
CA ILE A 232 -9.64 -3.71 -3.76
C ILE A 232 -8.18 -3.91 -4.15
N CYS A 233 -7.24 -3.27 -3.45
CA CYS A 233 -5.83 -3.27 -3.84
C CYS A 233 -5.04 -4.41 -3.18
N PHE A 234 -5.35 -4.81 -1.95
CA PHE A 234 -4.48 -5.72 -1.19
C PHE A 234 -5.05 -7.14 -1.09
N LEU A 235 -6.35 -7.30 -0.82
CA LEU A 235 -6.94 -8.63 -0.64
C LEU A 235 -6.78 -9.56 -1.86
N PRO A 236 -6.95 -9.12 -3.12
CA PRO A 236 -6.80 -9.99 -4.27
C PRO A 236 -5.41 -10.64 -4.34
N TYR A 237 -4.35 -9.85 -4.06
CA TYR A 237 -3.00 -10.37 -3.97
C TYR A 237 -2.86 -11.40 -2.84
N HIS A 238 -3.39 -11.11 -1.65
CA HIS A 238 -3.27 -12.01 -0.51
C HIS A 238 -3.99 -13.35 -0.74
N PHE A 239 -5.19 -13.34 -1.33
CA PHE A 239 -5.88 -14.58 -1.72
C PHE A 239 -5.10 -15.36 -2.78
N PHE A 240 -4.62 -14.67 -3.82
CA PHE A 240 -3.82 -15.33 -4.85
C PHE A 240 -2.49 -15.85 -4.30
N ARG A 241 -1.91 -15.17 -3.31
CA ARG A 241 -0.66 -15.56 -2.65
C ARG A 241 -0.81 -16.89 -1.90
N ILE A 242 -1.97 -17.18 -1.31
CA ILE A 242 -2.27 -18.50 -0.69
C ILE A 242 -2.20 -19.59 -1.75
N TYR A 243 -2.87 -19.37 -2.89
CA TYR A 243 -2.86 -20.30 -4.01
C TYR A 243 -1.44 -20.48 -4.56
N TYR A 244 -0.71 -19.39 -4.75
CA TYR A 244 0.68 -19.41 -5.21
C TYR A 244 1.58 -20.24 -4.27
N LEU A 245 1.51 -20.01 -2.95
CA LEU A 245 2.28 -20.78 -1.97
C LEU A 245 1.92 -22.28 -1.98
N TYR A 246 0.64 -22.60 -2.17
CA TYR A 246 0.17 -23.98 -2.26
C TYR A 246 0.75 -24.69 -3.50
N THR A 247 0.71 -24.01 -4.66
CA THR A 247 1.28 -24.53 -5.90
C THR A 247 2.78 -24.75 -5.78
N VAL A 248 3.54 -23.75 -5.32
CA VAL A 248 5.00 -23.84 -5.13
C VAL A 248 5.39 -24.97 -4.16
N ALA A 249 4.54 -25.30 -3.18
CA ALA A 249 4.80 -26.40 -2.25
C ALA A 249 4.56 -27.80 -2.84
N HIS A 250 3.73 -27.93 -3.88
CA HIS A 250 3.30 -29.23 -4.43
C HIS A 250 3.81 -29.51 -5.84
N SER A 251 4.14 -28.49 -6.63
CA SER A 251 4.70 -28.65 -7.97
C SER A 251 6.21 -28.50 -7.94
N HIS A 252 6.94 -29.58 -8.28
CA HIS A 252 8.38 -29.54 -8.51
C HIS A 252 8.76 -28.84 -9.83
N ASP A 253 7.80 -28.71 -10.76
CA ASP A 253 8.00 -28.02 -12.04
C ASP A 253 7.67 -26.52 -11.95
N CYS A 254 8.50 -25.71 -12.59
CA CYS A 254 8.38 -24.26 -12.65
C CYS A 254 7.12 -23.87 -13.44
N ASN A 255 6.00 -23.65 -12.76
CA ASN A 255 4.78 -23.15 -13.40
C ASN A 255 4.86 -21.62 -13.54
N ASP A 256 5.60 -21.17 -14.56
CA ASP A 256 5.87 -19.75 -14.85
C ASP A 256 4.59 -18.91 -14.98
N THR A 257 3.48 -19.52 -15.36
CA THR A 257 2.16 -18.86 -15.44
C THR A 257 1.65 -18.41 -14.07
N VAL A 258 1.85 -19.21 -13.00
CA VAL A 258 1.36 -18.83 -11.66
C VAL A 258 2.24 -17.74 -11.05
N ALA A 259 3.56 -17.82 -11.27
CA ALA A 259 4.49 -16.76 -10.87
C ALA A 259 4.16 -15.43 -11.58
N PHE A 260 3.82 -15.50 -12.87
CA PHE A 260 3.34 -14.36 -13.65
C PHE A 260 2.11 -13.70 -13.02
N TYR A 261 1.07 -14.46 -12.68
CA TYR A 261 -0.13 -13.89 -12.06
C TYR A 261 0.16 -13.31 -10.68
N ASN A 262 1.01 -13.96 -9.88
CA ASN A 262 1.43 -13.43 -8.58
C ASN A 262 2.07 -12.04 -8.74
N GLU A 263 2.95 -11.84 -9.73
CA GLU A 263 3.56 -10.53 -10.00
C GLU A 263 2.54 -9.48 -10.49
N ILE A 264 1.52 -9.88 -11.26
CA ILE A 264 0.43 -8.97 -11.65
C ILE A 264 -0.35 -8.52 -10.43
N PHE A 265 -0.81 -9.46 -9.60
CA PHE A 265 -1.56 -9.13 -8.39
C PHE A 265 -0.74 -8.28 -7.43
N LEU A 266 0.56 -8.57 -7.28
CA LEU A 266 1.48 -7.74 -6.50
C LEU A 266 1.61 -6.34 -7.09
N SER A 267 1.70 -6.21 -8.40
CA SER A 267 1.80 -4.90 -9.06
C SER A 267 0.51 -4.09 -8.91
N VAL A 268 -0.66 -4.74 -8.90
CA VAL A 268 -1.96 -4.09 -8.65
C VAL A 268 -2.01 -3.42 -7.28
N THR A 269 -1.29 -3.92 -6.26
CA THR A 269 -1.26 -3.28 -4.93
C THR A 269 -0.70 -1.85 -4.98
N ALA A 270 0.16 -1.55 -5.97
CA ALA A 270 0.74 -0.23 -6.18
C ALA A 270 -0.30 0.84 -6.58
N ILE A 271 -1.47 0.43 -7.08
CA ILE A 271 -2.60 1.33 -7.36
C ILE A 271 -3.09 2.02 -6.06
N SER A 272 -2.80 1.45 -4.89
CA SER A 272 -3.06 2.15 -3.62
C SER A 272 -2.39 3.52 -3.52
N CYS A 273 -1.39 3.88 -4.35
CA CYS A 273 -0.83 5.25 -4.38
C CYS A 273 -1.81 6.33 -4.88
N PHE A 274 -2.93 5.93 -5.50
CA PHE A 274 -4.01 6.85 -5.85
C PHE A 274 -4.84 7.27 -4.64
N ASP A 275 -4.68 6.61 -3.49
CA ASP A 275 -5.46 6.88 -2.27
C ASP A 275 -5.40 8.34 -1.83
N LEU A 276 -4.21 8.96 -1.88
CA LEU A 276 -4.00 10.35 -1.50
C LEU A 276 -4.75 11.29 -2.44
N LEU A 277 -4.67 11.03 -3.75
CA LEU A 277 -5.39 11.80 -4.76
C LEU A 277 -6.91 11.69 -4.56
N LEU A 278 -7.40 10.46 -4.41
CA LEU A 278 -8.82 10.19 -4.19
C LEU A 278 -9.32 10.75 -2.85
N PHE A 279 -8.49 10.72 -1.81
CA PHE A 279 -8.78 11.32 -0.50
C PHE A 279 -8.93 12.84 -0.60
N VAL A 280 -8.08 13.50 -1.39
CA VAL A 280 -8.19 14.93 -1.69
C VAL A 280 -9.49 15.23 -2.45
N LEU A 281 -9.76 14.51 -3.53
CA LEU A 281 -10.95 14.71 -4.38
C LEU A 281 -12.27 14.43 -3.65
N GLY A 282 -12.27 13.45 -2.74
CA GLY A 282 -13.41 13.11 -1.88
C GLY A 282 -13.65 14.09 -0.72
N GLY A 283 -12.73 15.02 -0.47
CA GLY A 283 -12.86 16.04 0.58
C GLY A 283 -13.67 17.26 0.12
N SER A 284 -14.84 17.49 0.72
CA SER A 284 -15.70 18.67 0.45
C SER A 284 -14.99 20.02 0.55
N ARG A 285 -14.04 20.18 1.48
CA ARG A 285 -13.24 21.41 1.65
C ARG A 285 -12.23 21.66 0.52
N CYS A 286 -11.76 20.60 -0.14
CA CYS A 286 -10.83 20.73 -1.25
C CYS A 286 -11.55 21.08 -2.55
N LYS A 287 -12.75 20.51 -2.79
CA LYS A 287 -13.60 20.96 -3.89
C LYS A 287 -13.83 22.46 -3.84
N GLN A 288 -14.19 23.01 -2.68
CA GLN A 288 -14.40 24.45 -2.52
C GLN A 288 -13.12 25.26 -2.77
N LYS A 289 -12.00 24.90 -2.12
CA LYS A 289 -10.73 25.63 -2.32
C LYS A 289 -10.14 25.52 -3.74
N ILE A 290 -10.27 24.36 -4.40
CA ILE A 290 -9.84 24.19 -5.80
C ILE A 290 -10.74 25.02 -6.71
N ILE A 291 -12.05 25.05 -6.48
CA ILE A 291 -12.98 25.93 -7.21
C ILE A 291 -12.61 27.39 -6.98
N ASP A 292 -12.32 27.79 -5.74
CA ASP A 292 -11.93 29.17 -5.41
C ASP A 292 -10.59 29.55 -6.09
N LEU A 293 -9.60 28.66 -6.09
CA LEU A 293 -8.32 28.86 -6.78
C LEU A 293 -8.45 28.88 -8.30
N TRP A 294 -9.29 28.00 -8.86
CA TRP A 294 -9.58 27.95 -10.30
C TRP A 294 -10.31 29.22 -10.75
N ASN A 295 -11.23 29.73 -9.93
CA ASN A 295 -11.91 31.00 -10.16
C ASN A 295 -10.93 32.19 -10.05
N CYS A 296 -9.98 32.16 -9.11
CA CYS A 296 -8.93 33.19 -9.05
C CYS A 296 -7.96 33.15 -10.26
N LEU A 297 -7.65 31.95 -10.79
CA LEU A 297 -6.80 31.78 -11.97
C LEU A 297 -7.49 32.14 -13.29
N LEU A 298 -8.82 32.01 -13.35
CA LEU A 298 -9.64 32.45 -14.49
C LEU A 298 -10.00 33.95 -14.47
N CYS A 299 -9.70 34.66 -13.38
CA CYS A 299 -9.92 36.10 -13.24
C CYS A 299 -8.76 36.96 -13.77
N HIS A 300 -7.80 36.38 -14.50
CA HIS A 300 -6.65 37.09 -15.06
C HIS A 300 -6.49 36.83 -16.56
#